data_AF-A0A1H1WZ87-F1
#
_entry.id   AF-A0A1H1WZ87-F1
#
_cell.length_a   1.000
_cell.length_b   1.000
_cell.length_c   1.000
_cell.angle_alpha   90.00
_cell.angle_beta   90.00
_cell.angle_gamma   90.00
#
_symmetry.space_group_name_H-M   'P 1'
#
loop_
_entity.id
_entity.type
_entity.pdbx_description
1 polymer ?
#
loop_
_entity_poly.entity_id
_entity_poly.type
_entity_poly.pdbx_seq_one_letter_code
_entity_poly.pdbx_strand_id
1 'polypeptide(L)'
;MTHVRLMGGLGNQLFQLAAGLHLQQELGLPVRWDRSWFREPAAGDTHRHLELDGVVPRRQLSGGSRWAARLAWSGRNPRLLRERGPHHDLLASSEVDRHSWLEGYFQFGTYPVQVEATLAELLRPRLGGAAGQCGPDDVAVHVRLGDYHANPVTRRHHGLLEPDWFRRALGLVPDVGERRLVVFTDSPDVFEEEYAASLPGRHVVSPTQTAWDTLDEMSRCGTIVMSNSSLSWWAAFLARTRHPGGAEVLHPVPWFAEPGAADQHMPLDSWTAVPRD
;
A
#
# COMPACT_ATOMS: atom_id res chain seq x y z
N MET A 1 -15.68 21.40 -6.23
CA MET A 1 -14.38 20.72 -6.40
C MET A 1 -14.49 19.39 -5.69
N THR A 2 -13.94 18.32 -6.26
CA THR A 2 -13.97 16.99 -5.67
C THR A 2 -12.84 16.88 -4.66
N HIS A 3 -13.12 16.35 -3.47
CA HIS A 3 -12.14 16.21 -2.39
C HIS A 3 -11.92 14.73 -2.09
N VAL A 4 -10.68 14.25 -2.20
CA VAL A 4 -10.29 12.90 -1.77
C VAL A 4 -9.63 12.99 -0.40
N ARG A 5 -10.15 12.27 0.59
CA ARG A 5 -9.55 12.25 1.94
C ARG A 5 -8.26 11.44 1.93
N LEU A 6 -7.15 12.02 2.39
CA LEU A 6 -5.91 11.28 2.65
C LEU A 6 -5.93 10.71 4.08
N MET A 7 -5.64 9.42 4.23
CA MET A 7 -5.70 8.69 5.50
C MET A 7 -4.73 7.50 5.52
N GLY A 8 -4.33 7.07 6.72
CA GLY A 8 -3.48 5.88 6.89
C GLY A 8 -2.00 6.10 6.54
N GLY A 9 -1.25 5.00 6.41
CA GLY A 9 0.18 5.03 6.06
C GLY A 9 0.43 5.30 4.57
N LEU A 10 1.71 5.35 4.18
CA LEU A 10 2.14 5.67 2.81
C LEU A 10 1.39 4.88 1.73
N GLY A 11 1.29 3.55 1.85
CA GLY A 11 0.62 2.72 0.84
C GLY A 11 -0.85 3.10 0.63
N ASN A 12 -1.58 3.44 1.70
CA ASN A 12 -2.97 3.89 1.59
C ASN A 12 -3.08 5.28 0.96
N GLN A 13 -2.17 6.18 1.33
CA GLN A 13 -2.09 7.51 0.74
C GLN A 13 -1.80 7.44 -0.76
N LEU A 14 -0.96 6.50 -1.21
CA LEU A 14 -0.67 6.30 -2.63
C LEU A 14 -1.90 5.78 -3.42
N PHE A 15 -2.72 4.90 -2.85
CA PHE A 15 -4.00 4.52 -3.48
C PHE A 15 -4.96 5.71 -3.59
N GLN A 16 -5.06 6.53 -2.54
CA GLN A 16 -5.88 7.74 -2.56
C GLN A 16 -5.33 8.80 -3.55
N LEU A 17 -4.01 8.84 -3.76
CA LEU A 17 -3.40 9.62 -4.82
C LEU A 17 -3.82 9.10 -6.19
N ALA A 18 -3.64 7.80 -6.45
CA ALA A 18 -4.01 7.17 -7.71
C ALA A 18 -5.50 7.35 -8.04
N ALA A 19 -6.38 7.18 -7.05
CA ALA A 19 -7.81 7.46 -7.15
C ALA A 19 -8.09 8.89 -7.61
N GLY A 20 -7.45 9.88 -6.97
CA GLY A 20 -7.62 11.28 -7.35
C GLY A 20 -7.08 11.60 -8.74
N LEU A 21 -5.97 10.99 -9.15
CA LEU A 21 -5.42 11.12 -10.50
C LEU A 21 -6.37 10.50 -11.53
N HIS A 22 -6.96 9.34 -11.23
CA HIS A 22 -7.92 8.67 -12.11
C HIS A 22 -9.13 9.57 -12.36
N LEU A 23 -9.72 10.15 -11.31
CA LEU A 23 -10.82 11.10 -11.44
C LEU A 23 -10.45 12.34 -12.28
N GLN A 24 -9.20 12.79 -12.22
CA GLN A 24 -8.74 13.92 -13.05
C GLN A 24 -8.59 13.53 -14.52
N GLN A 25 -8.00 12.37 -14.80
CA GLN A 25 -7.65 11.94 -16.15
C GLN A 25 -8.84 11.36 -16.91
N GLU A 26 -9.58 10.45 -16.28
CA GLU A 26 -10.66 9.70 -16.94
C GLU A 26 -12.00 10.44 -16.86
N LEU A 27 -12.26 11.16 -15.75
CA LEU A 27 -13.55 11.83 -15.53
C LEU A 27 -13.47 13.37 -15.64
N GLY A 28 -12.29 13.93 -15.88
CA GLY A 28 -12.10 15.39 -16.01
C GLY A 28 -12.47 16.18 -14.74
N LEU A 29 -12.52 15.53 -13.58
CA LEU A 29 -12.98 16.16 -12.35
C LEU A 29 -11.86 17.00 -11.69
N PRO A 30 -12.16 18.21 -11.19
CA PRO A 30 -11.18 18.98 -10.44
C PRO A 30 -11.00 18.39 -9.04
N VAL A 31 -9.87 17.71 -8.82
CA VAL A 31 -9.56 17.05 -7.54
C VAL A 31 -8.64 17.86 -6.64
N ARG A 32 -8.93 17.82 -5.33
CA ARG A 32 -8.01 18.15 -4.23
C ARG A 32 -7.84 16.97 -3.29
N TRP A 33 -6.64 16.83 -2.73
CA TRP A 33 -6.35 15.86 -1.68
C TRP A 33 -6.39 16.53 -0.32
N ASP A 34 -7.32 16.09 0.52
CA ASP A 34 -7.55 16.67 1.82
C ASP A 34 -6.73 15.99 2.91
N ARG A 35 -5.89 16.77 3.60
CA ARG A 35 -4.97 16.27 4.64
C ARG A 35 -5.51 16.41 6.07
N SER A 36 -6.79 16.75 6.25
CA SER A 36 -7.31 17.08 7.58
C SER A 36 -7.34 15.90 8.56
N TRP A 37 -7.33 14.66 8.07
CA TRP A 37 -7.26 13.46 8.91
C TRP A 37 -5.99 13.43 9.78
N PHE A 38 -4.84 13.86 9.26
CA PHE A 38 -3.56 13.85 10.00
C PHE A 38 -3.44 14.87 11.12
N ARG A 39 -4.44 15.75 11.32
CA ARG A 39 -4.43 16.72 12.43
C ARG A 39 -4.95 16.13 13.73
N GLU A 40 -5.88 15.21 13.62
CA GLU A 40 -6.53 14.52 14.73
C GLU A 40 -6.95 13.13 14.24
N PRO A 41 -6.04 12.15 14.25
CA PRO A 41 -6.42 10.77 13.97
C PRO A 41 -7.49 10.32 14.98
N ALA A 42 -8.39 9.43 14.56
CA ALA A 42 -9.43 8.92 15.44
C ALA A 42 -8.81 8.10 16.59
N ALA A 43 -9.50 8.02 17.72
CA ALA A 43 -9.04 7.19 18.84
C ALA A 43 -8.98 5.72 18.40
N GLY A 44 -7.79 5.10 18.49
CA GLY A 44 -7.55 3.72 18.06
C GLY A 44 -6.83 3.57 16.72
N ASP A 45 -6.70 4.65 15.94
CA ASP A 45 -5.87 4.64 14.74
C ASP A 45 -4.38 4.74 15.11
N THR A 46 -3.51 4.02 14.39
CA THR A 46 -2.07 4.27 14.48
C THR A 46 -1.78 5.72 14.08
N HIS A 47 -0.99 6.44 14.87
CA HIS A 47 -0.54 7.78 14.48
C HIS A 47 0.24 7.71 13.17
N ARG A 48 -0.23 8.45 12.15
CA ARG A 48 0.43 8.56 10.84
C ARG A 48 0.65 10.01 10.49
N HIS A 49 1.62 10.25 9.61
CA HIS A 49 1.94 11.55 9.05
C HIS A 49 1.52 11.63 7.59
N LEU A 50 1.39 12.84 7.06
CA LEU A 50 1.20 13.05 5.63
C LEU A 50 2.53 12.74 4.91
N GLU A 51 2.58 11.62 4.21
CA GLU A 51 3.78 11.14 3.50
C GLU A 51 3.91 11.77 2.10
N LEU A 52 2.80 12.26 1.55
CA LEU A 52 2.71 12.83 0.20
C LEU A 52 3.06 14.33 0.13
N ASP A 53 3.57 14.94 1.21
CA ASP A 53 4.06 16.32 1.13
C ASP A 53 5.19 16.40 0.09
N GLY A 54 5.20 17.40 -0.79
CA GLY A 54 6.17 17.48 -1.88
C GLY A 54 6.01 16.47 -3.03
N VAL A 55 5.14 15.45 -2.91
CA VAL A 55 4.68 14.62 -4.05
C VAL A 55 3.49 15.31 -4.70
N VAL A 56 2.48 15.66 -3.90
CA VAL A 56 1.30 16.37 -4.40
C VAL A 56 1.54 17.89 -4.36
N PRO A 57 1.32 18.62 -5.47
CA PRO A 57 1.47 20.06 -5.49
C PRO A 57 0.62 20.75 -4.41
N ARG A 58 1.22 21.69 -3.66
CA ARG A 58 0.55 22.40 -2.54
C ARG A 58 -0.80 23.03 -2.92
N ARG A 59 -0.96 23.47 -4.17
CA ARG A 59 -2.23 24.04 -4.68
C ARG A 59 -3.38 23.02 -4.74
N GLN A 60 -3.06 21.73 -4.87
CA GLN A 60 -4.02 20.63 -4.91
C GLN A 60 -4.27 20.03 -3.52
N LEU A 61 -3.46 20.37 -2.52
CA LEU A 61 -3.73 19.98 -1.14
C LEU A 61 -4.84 20.86 -0.52
N SER A 62 -5.80 20.25 0.17
CA SER A 62 -6.79 20.92 1.03
C SER A 62 -6.65 20.46 2.48
N GLY A 63 -7.50 21.01 3.34
CA GLY A 63 -7.53 20.70 4.78
C GLY A 63 -7.84 21.96 5.54
N GLY A 64 -9.03 22.52 5.34
CA GLY A 64 -9.51 23.77 5.96
C GLY A 64 -9.42 23.76 7.49
N SER A 65 -9.96 24.76 8.19
CA SER A 65 -9.93 24.78 9.66
C SER A 65 -10.46 23.47 10.28
N ARG A 66 -10.07 23.17 11.53
CA ARG A 66 -10.51 21.96 12.26
C ARG A 66 -12.03 21.79 12.23
N TRP A 67 -12.77 22.87 12.46
CA TRP A 67 -14.23 22.86 12.45
C TRP A 67 -14.80 22.58 11.05
N ALA A 68 -14.23 23.16 10.01
CA ALA A 68 -14.70 22.99 8.64
C ALA A 68 -14.49 21.56 8.15
N ALA A 69 -13.32 20.99 8.45
CA ALA A 69 -13.00 19.60 8.14
C ALA A 69 -13.96 18.62 8.85
N ARG A 70 -14.25 18.84 10.14
CA ARG A 70 -15.20 17.99 10.88
C ARG A 70 -16.59 18.03 10.27
N LEU A 71 -17.09 19.20 9.86
CA LEU A 71 -18.39 19.30 9.22
C LEU A 71 -18.39 18.62 7.85
N ALA A 72 -17.36 18.84 7.04
CA ALA A 72 -17.26 18.30 5.68
C ALA A 72 -17.16 16.76 5.66
N TRP A 73 -16.48 16.16 6.63
CA TRP A 73 -16.35 14.69 6.77
C TRP A 73 -17.42 14.06 7.69
N SER A 74 -18.43 14.84 8.10
CA SER A 74 -19.55 14.31 8.89
C SER A 74 -20.66 13.77 8.00
N GLY A 75 -21.49 12.87 8.54
CA GLY A 75 -22.71 12.39 7.87
C GLY A 75 -23.77 13.47 7.59
N ARG A 76 -23.55 14.73 8.03
CA ARG A 76 -24.40 15.88 7.67
C ARG A 76 -24.05 16.48 6.32
N ASN A 77 -22.87 16.17 5.76
CA ASN A 77 -22.50 16.61 4.42
C ASN A 77 -23.19 15.71 3.38
N PRO A 78 -24.19 16.19 2.62
CA PRO A 78 -24.89 15.37 1.63
C PRO A 78 -24.00 15.01 0.43
N ARG A 79 -22.83 15.63 0.29
CA ARG A 79 -21.85 15.34 -0.75
C ARG A 79 -20.78 14.34 -0.30
N LEU A 80 -20.84 13.87 0.95
CA LEU A 80 -19.92 12.87 1.48
C LEU A 80 -20.33 11.48 0.96
N LEU A 81 -19.45 10.89 0.16
CA LEU A 81 -19.57 9.54 -0.33
C LEU A 81 -18.46 8.71 0.31
N ARG A 82 -18.85 7.56 0.86
CA ARG A 82 -17.96 6.62 1.53
C ARG A 82 -17.86 5.34 0.72
N GLU A 83 -16.66 4.84 0.54
CA GLU A 83 -16.44 3.46 0.10
C GLU A 83 -17.08 2.52 1.13
N ARG A 84 -17.91 1.57 0.67
CA ARG A 84 -18.78 0.75 1.54
C ARG A 84 -18.38 -0.71 1.39
N GLY A 85 -17.40 -1.12 2.19
CA GLY A 85 -16.91 -2.48 2.15
C GLY A 85 -16.19 -2.80 0.83
N PRO A 86 -15.77 -4.06 0.66
CA PRO A 86 -14.75 -4.40 -0.32
C PRO A 86 -15.29 -4.41 -1.77
N HIS A 87 -16.58 -4.66 -2.00
CA HIS A 87 -17.16 -4.69 -3.37
C HIS A 87 -17.62 -3.33 -3.89
N HIS A 88 -17.60 -2.27 -3.06
CA HIS A 88 -18.10 -0.97 -3.47
C HIS A 88 -17.00 -0.17 -4.16
N ASP A 89 -16.90 -0.33 -5.48
CA ASP A 89 -16.08 0.56 -6.29
C ASP A 89 -16.76 1.93 -6.42
N LEU A 90 -16.49 2.80 -5.45
CA LEU A 90 -17.11 4.11 -5.38
C LEU A 90 -16.76 4.99 -6.59
N LEU A 91 -15.56 4.87 -7.15
CA LEU A 91 -15.12 5.76 -8.23
C LEU A 91 -15.77 5.39 -9.57
N ALA A 92 -16.23 4.15 -9.72
CA ALA A 92 -17.06 3.72 -10.84
C ALA A 92 -18.54 4.13 -10.71
N SER A 93 -18.96 4.63 -9.54
CA SER A 93 -20.36 5.04 -9.32
C SER A 93 -20.70 6.36 -10.00
N SER A 94 -21.89 6.43 -10.59
CA SER A 94 -22.49 7.66 -11.13
C SER A 94 -22.77 8.75 -10.07
N GLU A 95 -22.64 8.41 -8.79
CA GLU A 95 -22.80 9.36 -7.67
C GLU A 95 -21.63 10.34 -7.55
N VAL A 96 -20.46 10.00 -8.09
CA VAL A 96 -19.27 10.84 -8.01
C VAL A 96 -19.35 12.01 -9.00
N ASP A 97 -19.32 13.24 -8.49
CA ASP A 97 -19.33 14.45 -9.29
C ASP A 97 -18.28 15.47 -8.83
N ARG A 98 -18.26 16.63 -9.51
CA ARG A 98 -17.30 17.72 -9.27
C ARG A 98 -17.41 18.39 -7.89
N HIS A 99 -18.35 17.99 -7.03
CA HIS A 99 -18.61 18.52 -5.69
C HIS A 99 -18.53 17.44 -4.60
N SER A 100 -18.21 16.19 -4.95
CA SER A 100 -18.16 15.08 -4.01
C SER A 100 -16.99 15.18 -3.02
N TRP A 101 -17.22 14.68 -1.81
CA TRP A 101 -16.23 14.44 -0.78
C TRP A 101 -16.09 12.93 -0.63
N LEU A 102 -14.96 12.39 -1.02
CA LEU A 102 -14.72 10.95 -1.15
C LEU A 102 -13.87 10.47 0.01
N GLU A 103 -14.41 9.51 0.75
CA GLU A 103 -13.74 8.85 1.87
C GLU A 103 -13.66 7.35 1.61
N GLY A 104 -12.45 6.84 1.44
CA GLY A 104 -12.17 5.44 1.13
C GLY A 104 -10.67 5.20 1.04
N TYR A 105 -10.29 3.93 0.95
CA TYR A 105 -8.91 3.57 0.64
C TYR A 105 -8.70 3.37 -0.85
N PHE A 106 -9.77 3.07 -1.62
CA PHE A 106 -9.73 2.93 -3.07
C PHE A 106 -8.66 1.93 -3.54
N GLN A 107 -8.57 0.82 -2.82
CA GLN A 107 -7.56 -0.22 -3.01
C GLN A 107 -7.92 -1.15 -4.18
N PHE A 108 -8.00 -0.55 -5.37
CA PHE A 108 -8.17 -1.25 -6.64
C PHE A 108 -6.88 -1.09 -7.44
N GLY A 109 -6.27 -2.20 -7.84
CA GLY A 109 -5.04 -2.23 -8.63
C GLY A 109 -5.20 -1.60 -10.03
N THR A 110 -6.43 -1.49 -10.52
CA THR A 110 -6.77 -0.82 -11.78
C THR A 110 -6.42 0.66 -11.76
N TYR A 111 -6.66 1.38 -10.66
CA TYR A 111 -6.43 2.83 -10.62
C TYR A 111 -4.95 3.21 -10.74
N PRO A 112 -4.01 2.61 -10.00
CA PRO A 112 -2.58 2.81 -10.22
C PRO A 112 -2.13 2.50 -11.66
N VAL A 113 -2.65 1.44 -12.28
CA VAL A 113 -2.31 1.07 -13.67
C VAL A 113 -2.76 2.15 -14.66
N GLN A 114 -3.99 2.64 -14.52
CA GLN A 114 -4.55 3.64 -15.45
C GLN A 114 -3.78 4.97 -15.43
N VAL A 115 -3.23 5.35 -14.27
CA VAL A 115 -2.56 6.64 -14.07
C VAL A 115 -1.03 6.54 -13.95
N GLU A 116 -0.49 5.38 -14.33
CA GLU A 116 0.90 4.99 -14.07
C GLU A 116 1.92 6.02 -14.57
N ALA A 117 1.73 6.58 -15.76
CA ALA A 117 2.65 7.56 -16.33
C ALA A 117 2.77 8.82 -15.46
N THR A 118 1.64 9.40 -15.07
CA THR A 118 1.62 10.60 -14.21
C THR A 118 2.07 10.27 -12.79
N LEU A 119 1.70 9.10 -12.28
CA LEU A 119 2.15 8.65 -10.98
C LEU A 119 3.67 8.51 -10.94
N ALA A 120 4.28 7.86 -11.93
CA ALA A 120 5.73 7.68 -12.03
C ALA A 120 6.47 9.03 -12.02
N GLU A 121 5.96 10.05 -12.70
CA GLU A 121 6.53 11.40 -12.67
C GLU A 121 6.45 12.05 -11.28
N LEU A 122 5.31 11.94 -10.60
CA LEU A 122 5.11 12.50 -9.26
C LEU A 122 5.95 11.79 -8.19
N LEU A 123 6.14 10.48 -8.34
CA LEU A 123 6.89 9.66 -7.37
C LEU A 123 8.40 9.76 -7.57
N ARG A 124 8.88 10.06 -8.79
CA ARG A 124 10.32 10.11 -9.13
C ARG A 124 11.19 10.87 -8.12
N PRO A 125 10.80 12.05 -7.59
CA PRO A 125 11.65 12.78 -6.62
C PRO A 125 11.80 12.09 -5.26
N ARG A 126 10.93 11.13 -4.94
CA ARG A 126 10.96 10.34 -3.70
C ARG A 126 11.63 8.98 -3.86
N LEU A 127 11.86 8.54 -5.10
CA LEU A 127 12.44 7.24 -5.42
C LEU A 127 13.90 7.41 -5.86
N GLY A 128 14.78 6.50 -5.46
CA GLY A 128 16.23 6.54 -5.74
C GLY A 128 17.10 7.09 -4.62
N GLY A 129 16.55 7.36 -3.43
CA GLY A 129 17.27 7.90 -2.28
C GLY A 129 17.62 6.87 -1.21
N ALA A 130 17.06 5.66 -1.27
CA ALA A 130 17.24 4.68 -0.21
C ALA A 130 18.66 4.11 -0.20
N ALA A 131 19.32 4.17 0.96
CA ALA A 131 20.67 3.62 1.19
C ALA A 131 20.77 2.09 1.01
N GLY A 132 19.61 1.43 0.95
CA GLY A 132 19.45 0.01 0.73
C GLY A 132 20.12 -0.52 -0.54
N GLN A 133 20.49 -1.80 -0.51
CA GLN A 133 21.30 -2.47 -1.54
C GLN A 133 20.57 -3.56 -2.32
N CYS A 134 19.24 -3.68 -2.15
CA CYS A 134 18.49 -4.65 -2.94
C CYS A 134 18.63 -4.36 -4.45
N GLY A 135 18.86 -5.41 -5.23
CA GLY A 135 19.03 -5.37 -6.67
C GLY A 135 18.27 -6.48 -7.39
N PRO A 136 18.41 -6.56 -8.72
CA PRO A 136 17.60 -7.45 -9.56
C PRO A 136 17.69 -8.94 -9.20
N ASP A 137 18.81 -9.40 -8.64
CA ASP A 137 19.01 -10.81 -8.30
C ASP A 137 18.51 -11.17 -6.89
N ASP A 138 18.11 -10.18 -6.08
CA ASP A 138 17.66 -10.38 -4.71
C ASP A 138 16.16 -10.69 -4.60
N VAL A 139 15.78 -11.29 -3.48
CA VAL A 139 14.38 -11.56 -3.12
C VAL A 139 13.98 -10.67 -1.95
N ALA A 140 13.03 -9.75 -2.17
CA ALA A 140 12.40 -8.99 -1.12
C ALA A 140 11.42 -9.89 -0.35
N VAL A 141 11.56 -9.98 0.97
CA VAL A 141 10.61 -10.66 1.84
C VAL A 141 10.00 -9.64 2.78
N HIS A 142 8.78 -9.20 2.51
CA HIS A 142 8.09 -8.27 3.39
C HIS A 142 7.29 -9.05 4.43
N VAL A 143 7.56 -8.79 5.71
CA VAL A 143 6.91 -9.44 6.86
C VAL A 143 6.21 -8.35 7.67
N ARG A 144 4.89 -8.23 7.53
CA ARG A 144 4.07 -7.25 8.25
C ARG A 144 3.67 -7.79 9.62
N LEU A 145 4.27 -7.27 10.68
CA LEU A 145 3.98 -7.68 12.06
C LEU A 145 3.34 -6.52 12.81
N GLY A 146 4.11 -5.62 13.41
CA GLY A 146 3.65 -4.35 13.99
C GLY A 146 2.28 -4.43 14.68
N ASP A 147 1.31 -3.69 14.18
CA ASP A 147 -0.07 -3.69 14.67
C ASP A 147 -0.86 -4.97 14.33
N TYR A 148 -0.51 -5.69 13.27
CA TYR A 148 -1.13 -6.99 12.94
C TYR A 148 -0.76 -8.04 14.00
N HIS A 149 0.45 -7.93 14.55
CA HIS A 149 0.88 -8.73 15.69
C HIS A 149 0.34 -8.13 17.01
N ALA A 150 0.65 -6.88 17.35
CA ALA A 150 0.38 -6.35 18.70
C ALA A 150 -1.10 -6.02 19.01
N ASN A 151 -1.96 -5.80 18.01
CA ASN A 151 -3.34 -5.36 18.23
C ASN A 151 -4.36 -6.42 17.79
N PRO A 152 -5.09 -7.06 18.72
CA PRO A 152 -6.08 -8.10 18.40
C PRO A 152 -7.19 -7.65 17.44
N VAL A 153 -7.62 -6.38 17.49
CA VAL A 153 -8.65 -5.85 16.59
C VAL A 153 -8.13 -5.76 15.16
N THR A 154 -6.89 -5.27 15.01
CA THR A 154 -6.21 -5.18 13.71
C THR A 154 -5.95 -6.58 13.16
N ARG A 155 -5.44 -7.49 14.01
CA ARG A 155 -5.19 -8.89 13.69
C ARG A 155 -6.44 -9.62 13.21
N ARG A 156 -7.59 -9.40 13.86
CA ARG A 156 -8.85 -10.05 13.49
C ARG A 156 -9.29 -9.70 12.06
N HIS A 157 -9.03 -8.46 11.62
CA HIS A 157 -9.40 -8.03 10.28
C HIS A 157 -8.37 -8.47 9.23
N HIS A 158 -7.09 -8.15 9.45
CA HIS A 158 -6.05 -8.38 8.44
C HIS A 158 -5.53 -9.83 8.44
N GLY A 159 -5.54 -10.48 9.59
CA GLY A 159 -4.83 -11.73 9.84
C GLY A 159 -3.31 -11.54 9.85
N LEU A 160 -2.61 -12.57 10.30
CA LEU A 160 -1.16 -12.66 10.27
C LEU A 160 -0.76 -13.74 9.27
N LEU A 161 0.28 -13.49 8.48
CA LEU A 161 0.88 -14.55 7.66
C LEU A 161 1.82 -15.33 8.54
N GLU A 162 1.57 -16.63 8.70
CA GLU A 162 2.39 -17.49 9.55
C GLU A 162 3.76 -17.76 8.93
N PRO A 163 4.79 -18.11 9.72
CA PRO A 163 6.13 -18.44 9.21
C PRO A 163 6.11 -19.50 8.10
N ASP A 164 5.21 -20.48 8.19
CA ASP A 164 5.05 -21.52 7.17
C ASP A 164 4.62 -20.97 5.82
N TRP A 165 3.81 -19.90 5.79
CA TRP A 165 3.42 -19.26 4.54
C TRP A 165 4.64 -18.70 3.80
N PHE A 166 5.55 -18.02 4.52
CA PHE A 166 6.80 -17.51 3.94
C PHE A 166 7.67 -18.64 3.41
N ARG A 167 7.79 -19.74 4.16
CA ARG A 167 8.51 -20.95 3.72
C ARG A 167 7.94 -21.50 2.41
N ARG A 168 6.60 -21.63 2.30
CA ARG A 168 5.92 -22.12 1.09
C ARG A 168 6.08 -21.16 -0.08
N ALA A 169 5.86 -19.85 0.13
CA ALA A 169 6.02 -18.83 -0.90
C ALA A 169 7.46 -18.79 -1.44
N LEU A 170 8.46 -18.79 -0.55
CA LEU A 170 9.87 -18.82 -0.95
C LEU A 170 10.25 -20.10 -1.67
N GLY A 171 9.61 -21.24 -1.35
CA GLY A 171 9.80 -22.50 -2.07
C GLY A 171 9.32 -22.49 -3.53
N LEU A 172 8.52 -21.49 -3.93
CA LEU A 172 8.12 -21.28 -5.34
C LEU A 172 9.12 -20.41 -6.10
N VAL A 173 10.03 -19.71 -5.41
CA VAL A 173 11.03 -18.85 -6.03
C VAL A 173 12.18 -19.72 -6.58
N PRO A 174 12.51 -19.63 -7.87
CA PRO A 174 13.62 -20.37 -8.45
C PRO A 174 14.95 -20.04 -7.75
N ASP A 175 15.75 -21.07 -7.50
CA ASP A 175 17.09 -20.98 -6.92
C ASP A 175 17.15 -20.16 -5.60
N VAL A 176 16.06 -20.13 -4.84
CA VAL A 176 15.94 -19.29 -3.63
C VAL A 176 17.05 -19.53 -2.61
N GLY A 177 17.61 -20.75 -2.56
CA GLY A 177 18.72 -21.08 -1.66
C GLY A 177 20.06 -20.44 -2.04
N GLU A 178 20.20 -19.98 -3.28
CA GLU A 178 21.39 -19.29 -3.81
C GLU A 178 21.21 -17.76 -3.83
N ARG A 179 19.95 -17.29 -3.76
CA ARG A 179 19.61 -15.87 -3.80
C ARG A 179 19.67 -15.25 -2.42
N ARG A 180 20.08 -13.98 -2.35
CA ARG A 180 20.07 -13.22 -1.09
C ARG A 180 18.64 -12.79 -0.78
N LEU A 181 18.19 -13.10 0.44
CA LEU A 181 16.91 -12.63 0.97
C LEU A 181 17.11 -11.30 1.70
N VAL A 182 16.35 -10.27 1.30
CA VAL A 182 16.31 -8.97 1.98
C VAL A 182 14.96 -8.83 2.67
N VAL A 183 14.96 -8.83 4.00
CA VAL A 183 13.76 -8.82 4.82
C VAL A 183 13.35 -7.39 5.16
N PHE A 184 12.09 -7.06 4.92
CA PHE A 184 11.48 -5.78 5.25
C PHE A 184 10.39 -6.02 6.28
N THR A 185 10.60 -5.58 7.51
CA THR A 185 9.67 -5.79 8.63
C THR A 185 9.56 -4.54 9.49
N ASP A 186 8.38 -4.29 10.02
CA ASP A 186 8.13 -3.24 11.01
C ASP A 186 8.29 -3.75 12.46
N SER A 187 8.76 -4.99 12.65
CA SER A 187 9.12 -5.54 13.97
C SER A 187 10.31 -6.51 13.84
N PRO A 188 11.55 -6.01 13.71
CA PRO A 188 12.74 -6.85 13.56
C PRO A 188 12.92 -7.88 14.67
N ASP A 189 12.74 -7.50 15.93
CA ASP A 189 12.95 -8.41 17.07
C ASP A 189 11.98 -9.61 17.03
N VAL A 190 10.70 -9.37 16.72
CA VAL A 190 9.68 -10.44 16.60
C VAL A 190 9.96 -11.31 15.37
N PHE A 191 10.43 -10.71 14.28
CA PHE A 191 10.83 -11.45 13.09
C PHE A 191 11.99 -12.42 13.40
N GLU A 192 13.03 -11.95 14.09
CA GLU A 192 14.19 -12.78 14.46
C GLU A 192 13.80 -13.94 15.37
N GLU A 193 12.89 -13.70 16.33
CA GLU A 193 12.45 -14.73 17.28
C GLU A 193 11.53 -15.79 16.65
N GLU A 194 10.59 -15.38 15.79
CA GLU A 194 9.49 -16.25 15.36
C GLU A 194 9.54 -16.66 13.88
N TYR A 195 10.16 -15.86 13.00
CA TYR A 195 10.06 -16.03 11.54
C TYR A 195 11.37 -16.44 10.89
N ALA A 196 12.50 -15.88 11.34
CA ALA A 196 13.81 -16.02 10.70
C ALA A 196 14.21 -17.47 10.42
N ALA A 197 13.90 -18.40 11.34
CA ALA A 197 14.21 -19.82 11.21
C ALA A 197 13.44 -20.55 10.09
N SER A 198 12.33 -19.97 9.60
CA SER A 198 11.51 -20.56 8.53
C SER A 198 11.96 -20.16 7.13
N LEU A 199 12.82 -19.14 7.00
CA LEU A 199 13.31 -18.67 5.70
C LEU A 199 14.42 -19.61 5.19
N PRO A 200 14.39 -20.03 3.92
CA PRO A 200 15.46 -20.81 3.33
C PRO A 200 16.71 -19.92 3.12
N GLY A 201 17.84 -20.32 3.71
CA GLY A 201 19.12 -19.68 3.45
C GLY A 201 19.41 -18.44 4.29
N ARG A 202 20.41 -17.67 3.86
CA ARG A 202 20.86 -16.46 4.58
C ARG A 202 19.99 -15.29 4.22
N HIS A 203 19.55 -14.54 5.23
CA HIS A 203 18.82 -13.30 5.05
C HIS A 203 19.55 -12.14 5.72
N VAL A 204 19.20 -10.93 5.29
CA VAL A 204 19.55 -9.68 5.97
C VAL A 204 18.29 -8.87 6.19
N VAL A 205 18.14 -8.27 7.37
CA VAL A 205 17.06 -7.31 7.62
C VAL A 205 17.47 -5.95 7.05
N SER A 206 16.61 -5.38 6.21
CA SER A 206 16.84 -4.05 5.62
C SER A 206 16.94 -2.98 6.71
N PRO A 207 17.92 -2.06 6.62
CA PRO A 207 18.11 -0.98 7.58
C PRO A 207 17.20 0.23 7.31
N THR A 208 16.25 0.14 6.38
CA THR A 208 15.37 1.27 6.01
C THR A 208 14.60 1.77 7.23
N GLN A 209 14.54 3.10 7.38
CA GLN A 209 13.90 3.73 8.54
C GLN A 209 12.55 4.37 8.20
N THR A 210 12.33 4.72 6.93
CA THR A 210 11.10 5.38 6.48
C THR A 210 10.34 4.50 5.50
N ALA A 211 9.02 4.67 5.44
CA ALA A 211 8.17 3.96 4.49
C ALA A 211 8.58 4.22 3.03
N TRP A 212 9.09 5.41 2.73
CA TRP A 212 9.64 5.74 1.40
C TRP A 212 10.92 4.97 1.10
N ASP A 213 11.84 4.87 2.06
CA ASP A 213 13.08 4.13 1.86
C ASP A 213 12.81 2.62 1.69
N THR A 214 11.90 2.08 2.52
CA THR A 214 11.43 0.70 2.41
C THR A 214 10.80 0.45 1.04
N LEU A 215 9.88 1.32 0.61
CA LEU A 215 9.22 1.22 -0.69
C LEU A 215 10.22 1.25 -1.85
N ASP A 216 11.16 2.19 -1.82
CA ASP A 216 12.17 2.37 -2.86
C ASP A 216 13.16 1.20 -2.91
N GLU A 217 13.68 0.74 -1.77
CA GLU A 217 14.56 -0.44 -1.72
C GLU A 217 13.84 -1.72 -2.16
N MET A 218 12.67 -2.01 -1.62
CA MET A 218 11.90 -3.21 -2.02
C MET A 218 11.61 -3.23 -3.51
N SER A 219 11.27 -2.09 -4.10
CA SER A 219 10.95 -2.01 -5.53
C SER A 219 12.14 -2.28 -6.46
N ARG A 220 13.38 -2.29 -5.93
CA ARG A 220 14.61 -2.61 -6.71
C ARG A 220 14.93 -4.11 -6.74
N CYS A 221 14.24 -4.92 -5.94
CA CYS A 221 14.41 -6.36 -5.91
C CYS A 221 13.71 -7.00 -7.12
N GLY A 222 14.32 -8.00 -7.76
CA GLY A 222 13.70 -8.67 -8.91
C GLY A 222 12.61 -9.68 -8.56
N THR A 223 12.57 -10.16 -7.31
CA THR A 223 11.47 -10.97 -6.78
C THR A 223 10.94 -10.36 -5.50
N ILE A 224 9.62 -10.32 -5.32
CA ILE A 224 8.95 -9.78 -4.12
C ILE A 224 7.96 -10.80 -3.57
N VAL A 225 8.27 -11.35 -2.40
CA VAL A 225 7.33 -12.07 -1.53
C VAL A 225 6.68 -11.04 -0.59
N MET A 226 5.46 -10.62 -0.91
CA MET A 226 4.78 -9.53 -0.21
C MET A 226 3.86 -10.02 0.92
N SER A 227 3.71 -9.22 1.97
CA SER A 227 2.58 -9.40 2.91
C SER A 227 1.29 -8.79 2.35
N ASN A 228 0.18 -9.02 3.06
CA ASN A 228 -1.09 -8.32 2.92
C ASN A 228 -1.05 -6.86 3.41
N SER A 229 -0.05 -6.10 2.94
CA SER A 229 0.17 -4.70 3.27
C SER A 229 0.12 -3.85 2.00
N SER A 230 -0.55 -2.70 2.06
CA SER A 230 -0.55 -1.78 0.94
C SER A 230 0.83 -1.22 0.63
N LEU A 231 1.75 -1.15 1.61
CA LEU A 231 3.14 -0.74 1.36
C LEU A 231 3.86 -1.74 0.43
N SER A 232 3.74 -3.03 0.73
CA SER A 232 4.37 -4.08 -0.08
C SER A 232 3.68 -4.26 -1.43
N TRP A 233 2.37 -4.00 -1.50
CA TRP A 233 1.64 -3.88 -2.77
C TRP A 233 2.27 -2.81 -3.68
N TRP A 234 2.52 -1.62 -3.14
CA TRP A 234 3.13 -0.52 -3.91
C TRP A 234 4.57 -0.82 -4.32
N ALA A 235 5.34 -1.51 -3.47
CA ALA A 235 6.69 -1.94 -3.84
C ALA A 235 6.65 -2.89 -5.05
N ALA A 236 5.75 -3.87 -5.06
CA ALA A 236 5.53 -4.79 -6.17
C ALA A 236 5.03 -4.09 -7.43
N PHE A 237 4.09 -3.15 -7.30
CA PHE A 237 3.62 -2.34 -8.42
C PHE A 237 4.77 -1.57 -9.09
N LEU A 238 5.62 -0.91 -8.29
CA LEU A 238 6.76 -0.13 -8.80
C LEU A 238 7.89 -1.00 -9.36
N ALA A 239 8.07 -2.21 -8.83
CA ALA A 239 9.08 -3.15 -9.32
C ALA A 239 8.82 -3.59 -10.77
N ARG A 240 7.54 -3.65 -11.18
CA ARG A 240 7.13 -4.04 -12.55
C ARG A 240 7.84 -3.24 -13.65
N THR A 241 8.07 -1.94 -13.44
CA THR A 241 8.68 -1.06 -14.45
C THR A 241 10.19 -0.87 -14.25
N ARG A 242 10.78 -1.48 -13.22
CA ARG A 242 12.21 -1.32 -12.90
C ARG A 242 13.10 -2.39 -13.52
N HIS A 243 12.53 -3.55 -13.88
CA HIS A 243 13.28 -4.70 -14.40
C HIS A 243 12.87 -5.02 -15.83
N PRO A 244 13.83 -5.25 -16.76
CA PRO A 244 13.52 -5.83 -18.07
C PRO A 244 12.93 -7.24 -17.89
N GLY A 245 11.63 -7.39 -18.19
CA GLY A 245 10.88 -8.64 -17.95
C GLY A 245 9.90 -8.59 -16.77
N GLY A 246 9.91 -7.50 -15.99
CA GLY A 246 9.10 -7.36 -14.78
C GLY A 246 9.72 -8.05 -13.56
N ALA A 247 9.24 -7.70 -12.37
CA ALA A 247 9.58 -8.43 -11.16
C ALA A 247 8.63 -9.62 -10.97
N GLU A 248 9.16 -10.73 -10.45
CA GLU A 248 8.33 -11.84 -9.97
C GLU A 248 7.69 -11.44 -8.64
N VAL A 249 6.38 -11.66 -8.49
CA VAL A 249 5.65 -11.21 -7.31
C VAL A 249 4.79 -12.34 -6.79
N LEU A 250 4.95 -12.63 -5.50
CA LEU A 250 4.16 -13.62 -4.76
C LEU A 250 3.37 -12.91 -3.66
N HIS A 251 2.06 -13.14 -3.62
CA HIS A 251 1.16 -12.50 -2.66
C HIS A 251 0.25 -13.52 -1.96
N PRO A 252 -0.22 -13.22 -0.74
CA PRO A 252 -1.12 -14.13 -0.03
C PRO A 252 -2.53 -14.11 -0.64
N VAL A 253 -3.19 -15.26 -0.59
CA VAL A 253 -4.64 -15.38 -0.80
C VAL A 253 -5.27 -16.24 0.32
N PRO A 254 -6.33 -15.79 0.99
CA PRO A 254 -6.96 -14.47 0.87
C PRO A 254 -6.04 -13.32 1.30
N TRP A 255 -6.33 -12.11 0.84
CA TRP A 255 -5.60 -10.89 1.16
C TRP A 255 -5.80 -10.52 2.64
N PHE A 256 -7.01 -10.66 3.18
CA PHE A 256 -7.30 -10.44 4.60
C PHE A 256 -7.51 -11.75 5.37
N ALA A 257 -7.89 -11.69 6.65
CA ALA A 257 -8.14 -12.88 7.47
C ALA A 257 -9.27 -13.75 6.90
N GLU A 258 -10.26 -13.10 6.28
CA GLU A 258 -11.37 -13.74 5.59
C GLU A 258 -11.34 -13.37 4.10
N PRO A 259 -11.76 -14.27 3.21
CA PRO A 259 -11.91 -13.96 1.79
C PRO A 259 -12.84 -12.76 1.56
N GLY A 260 -12.53 -11.95 0.56
CA GLY A 260 -13.32 -10.76 0.24
C GLY A 260 -12.90 -10.11 -1.07
N ALA A 261 -13.55 -9.01 -1.44
CA ALA A 261 -13.29 -8.39 -2.74
C ALA A 261 -11.85 -7.88 -2.93
N ALA A 262 -11.10 -7.67 -1.84
CA ALA A 262 -9.67 -7.35 -1.94
C ALA A 262 -8.91 -8.44 -2.73
N ASP A 263 -9.33 -9.70 -2.65
CA ASP A 263 -8.75 -10.82 -3.41
C ASP A 263 -8.87 -10.65 -4.92
N GLN A 264 -9.88 -9.91 -5.36
CA GLN A 264 -10.20 -9.69 -6.78
C GLN A 264 -9.70 -8.33 -7.29
N HIS A 265 -9.54 -7.36 -6.39
CA HIS A 265 -9.32 -5.97 -6.77
C HIS A 265 -7.92 -5.47 -6.46
N MET A 266 -7.23 -6.01 -5.45
CA MET A 266 -5.87 -5.58 -5.14
C MET A 266 -4.83 -6.25 -6.04
N PRO A 267 -4.73 -7.59 -6.13
CA PRO A 267 -3.68 -8.22 -6.92
C PRO A 267 -3.77 -7.84 -8.40
N LEU A 268 -2.62 -7.80 -9.06
CA LEU A 268 -2.57 -7.72 -10.52
C LEU A 268 -2.51 -9.13 -11.10
N ASP A 269 -3.12 -9.34 -12.28
CA ASP A 269 -3.20 -10.65 -12.95
C ASP A 269 -1.84 -11.33 -13.17
N SER A 270 -0.76 -10.55 -13.26
CA SER A 270 0.60 -11.05 -13.44
C SER A 270 1.24 -11.58 -12.16
N TRP A 271 0.60 -11.46 -11.00
CA TRP A 271 1.16 -11.87 -9.72
C TRP A 271 0.74 -13.28 -9.33
N THR A 272 1.64 -14.01 -8.69
CA THR A 272 1.42 -15.38 -8.25
C THR A 272 0.76 -15.40 -6.88
N ALA A 273 -0.44 -15.99 -6.80
CA ALA A 273 -1.16 -16.17 -5.55
C ALA A 273 -0.62 -17.37 -4.76
N VAL A 274 -0.40 -17.18 -3.45
CA VAL A 274 0.04 -18.22 -2.52
C VAL A 274 -1.00 -18.38 -1.41
N PRO A 275 -1.69 -19.53 -1.32
CA PRO A 275 -2.67 -19.79 -0.27
C PRO A 275 -2.10 -19.60 1.14
N ARG A 276 -2.85 -18.92 2.01
CA ARG A 276 -2.52 -18.75 3.44
C ARG A 276 -2.44 -20.08 4.19
N ASP A 277 -3.27 -21.04 3.78
CA ASP A 277 -3.36 -22.40 4.32
C ASP A 277 -2.61 -23.42 3.46
#